data_AF-D2V7T7-F1
#
_entry.id   AF-D2V7T7-F1
#
_cell.length_a   1.000
_cell.length_b   1.000
_cell.length_c   1.000
_cell.angle_alpha   90.00
_cell.angle_beta   90.00
_cell.angle_gamma   90.00
#
_symmetry.space_group_name_H-M   'P 1'
#
loop_
_entity.id
_entity.type
_entity.pdbx_description
1 polymer ?
#
loop_
_entity_poly.entity_id
_entity_poly.type
_entity_poly.pdbx_seq_one_letter_code
_entity_poly.pdbx_strand_id
1 'polypeptide(L)' 'TVEVVLVLYCLKLLMPEKVHLLRGSVENRWVNFGNFHDVCLERFGKESGKRVYNAISDIFLDLPLVAIVDNQVMCVNSGL' A
#
# COMPACT_ATOMS: atom_id res chain seq x y z
N THR A 1 3.97 -1.09 8.63
CA THR A 1 2.95 -1.62 9.55
C THR A 1 1.57 -1.17 9.08
N VAL A 2 0.49 -1.72 9.65
CA VAL A 2 -0.90 -1.39 9.24
C VAL A 2 -1.20 0.11 9.40
N GLU A 3 -0.72 0.73 10.47
CA GLU A 3 -0.95 2.14 10.78
C GLU A 3 -0.39 3.07 9.72
N VAL A 4 0.81 2.77 9.21
CA VAL A 4 1.46 3.59 8.18
C VAL A 4 0.63 3.57 6.90
N VAL A 5 0.16 2.40 6.48
CA VAL A 5 -0.69 2.27 5.29
C VAL A 5 -1.97 3.07 5.46
N LEU A 6 -2.64 2.95 6.62
CA LEU A 6 -3.89 3.67 6.89
C LEU A 6 -3.69 5.19 6.91
N VAL A 7 -2.63 5.69 7.56
CA VAL A 7 -2.36 7.13 7.62
C VAL A 7 -2.07 7.68 6.22
N LEU A 8 -1.22 7.01 5.45
CA LEU A 8 -0.90 7.43 4.07
C LEU A 8 -2.15 7.42 3.18
N TYR A 9 -2.97 6.38 3.29
CA TYR A 9 -4.21 6.28 2.51
C TYR A 9 -5.25 7.33 2.93
N CYS A 10 -5.39 7.62 4.22
CA CYS A 10 -6.21 8.72 4.71
C CYS A 10 -5.74 10.08 4.17
N LEU A 11 -4.42 10.32 4.13
CA LEU A 11 -3.85 11.53 3.53
C LEU A 11 -4.14 11.61 2.03
N LYS A 12 -4.06 10.47 1.31
CA LYS A 12 -4.45 10.40 -0.11
C LYS A 12 -5.93 10.75 -0.30
N LEU A 13 -6.82 10.28 0.56
CA LEU A 13 -8.25 10.60 0.49
C LEU A 13 -8.55 12.07 0.82
N LEU A 14 -7.85 12.64 1.81
CA LEU A 14 -8.04 14.03 2.22
C LEU A 14 -7.45 15.03 1.21
N MET A 15 -6.35 14.66 0.55
CA MET A 15 -5.61 15.53 -0.37
C MET A 15 -5.23 14.80 -1.66
N PRO A 16 -6.22 14.39 -2.48
CA PRO A 16 -5.99 13.53 -3.64
C PRO A 16 -5.07 14.14 -4.70
N GLU A 17 -5.07 15.47 -4.83
CA GLU A 17 -4.25 16.24 -5.77
C GLU A 17 -2.83 16.54 -5.26
N LYS A 18 -2.54 16.29 -3.98
CA LYS A 18 -1.24 16.63 -3.36
C LYS A 18 -0.46 15.40 -2.91
N VAL A 19 -1.15 14.33 -2.57
CA VAL A 19 -0.55 13.09 -2.09
C VAL A 19 -0.68 12.06 -3.21
N HIS A 20 0.46 11.54 -3.68
CA HIS A 20 0.51 10.47 -4.66
C HIS A 20 1.25 9.29 -4.05
N LEU A 21 0.61 8.13 -4.03
CA LEU A 21 1.20 6.90 -3.54
C LEU A 21 1.54 6.03 -4.75
N LEU A 22 2.80 5.60 -4.83
CA LEU A 22 3.26 4.66 -5.84
C LEU A 22 3.38 3.28 -5.22
N ARG A 23 3.19 2.25 -6.03
CA ARG A 23 3.33 0.86 -5.59
C ARG A 23 4.80 0.46 -5.46
N GLY A 24 5.15 -0.07 -4.30
CA GLY A 24 6.43 -0.68 -4.00
C GLY A 24 6.58 -2.12 -4.50
N SER A 25 7.83 -2.55 -4.71
CA SER A 25 8.16 -3.92 -5.14
C SER A 25 7.75 -5.00 -4.12
N VAL A 26 7.73 -4.63 -2.83
CA VAL A 26 7.30 -5.49 -1.72
C VAL A 26 5.80 -5.40 -1.44
N GLU A 27 5.08 -4.49 -2.09
CA GLU A 27 3.62 -4.31 -1.96
C GLU A 27 2.88 -5.26 -2.89
N ASN A 28 3.25 -6.53 -2.82
CA ASN A 28 2.62 -7.63 -3.54
C ASN A 28 2.11 -8.65 -2.53
N ARG A 29 0.92 -9.20 -2.79
CA ARG A 29 0.28 -10.24 -1.98
C ARG A 29 1.23 -11.40 -1.67
N TRP A 30 2.07 -11.78 -2.63
CA TRP A 30 3.07 -12.85 -2.46
C TRP A 30 4.19 -12.51 -1.47
N VAL A 31 4.66 -11.27 -1.44
CA VAL A 31 5.74 -10.81 -0.55
C VAL A 31 5.20 -10.50 0.85
N ASN A 32 3.98 -9.97 0.94
CA ASN A 32 3.32 -9.63 2.20
C ASN A 32 2.65 -10.82 2.91
N PHE A 33 2.61 -12.01 2.29
CA PHE A 33 1.89 -13.19 2.81
C PHE A 33 2.48 -13.76 4.12
N GLY A 34 3.70 -13.39 4.50
CA GLY A 34 4.29 -13.75 5.79
C GLY A 34 4.07 -12.66 6.84
N ASN A 35 5.07 -11.79 6.98
CA ASN A 35 5.15 -10.83 8.08
C ASN A 35 3.94 -9.89 8.21
N PHE A 36 3.39 -9.38 7.10
CA PHE A 36 2.28 -8.43 7.18
C PHE A 36 0.95 -9.11 7.49
N HIS A 37 0.71 -10.28 6.90
CA HIS A 37 -0.46 -11.10 7.20
C HIS A 37 -0.49 -11.50 8.68
N ASP A 38 0.61 -12.02 9.21
CA ASP A 38 0.68 -12.50 10.59
C ASP A 38 0.51 -11.36 11.59
N VAL A 39 1.09 -10.19 11.32
CA VAL A 39 0.85 -8.97 12.12
C VAL A 39 -0.63 -8.57 12.13
N CYS A 40 -1.34 -8.72 11.01
CA CYS A 40 -2.78 -8.44 10.97
C CYS A 40 -3.58 -9.44 11.81
N LEU A 41 -3.24 -10.73 11.75
CA LEU A 41 -3.93 -11.76 12.54
C LEU A 41 -3.65 -11.61 14.04
N GLU A 42 -2.42 -11.32 14.41
CA GLU A 42 -2.02 -11.14 15.81
C GLU A 42 -2.74 -9.95 16.45
N ARG A 43 -2.84 -8.82 15.73
CA ARG A 43 -3.41 -7.59 16.28
C ARG A 43 -4.93 -7.51 16.22
N PHE A 44 -5.55 -8.04 15.18
CA PHE A 44 -7.00 -7.89 14.94
C PHE A 44 -7.77 -9.20 15.13
N GLY A 45 -7.09 -10.31 15.44
CA GLY A 45 -7.67 -11.64 15.51
C GLY A 45 -7.86 -12.27 14.13
N LYS A 46 -8.20 -13.57 14.09
CA LYS A 46 -8.20 -14.37 12.85
C LYS A 46 -9.13 -13.81 11.75
N GLU A 47 -10.37 -13.49 12.09
CA GLU A 47 -11.38 -13.08 11.11
C GLU A 47 -11.16 -11.62 10.67
N SER A 48 -11.07 -10.69 11.61
CA SER A 48 -10.87 -9.27 11.29
C SER A 48 -9.49 -9.00 10.71
N GLY A 49 -8.45 -9.70 11.18
CA GLY A 49 -7.10 -9.61 10.63
C GLY A 49 -7.02 -10.05 9.17
N LYS A 50 -7.70 -11.13 8.80
CA LYS A 50 -7.83 -11.53 7.38
C LYS A 50 -8.52 -10.45 6.55
N ARG A 51 -9.60 -9.85 7.06
CA ARG A 51 -10.32 -8.77 6.35
C ARG A 51 -9.42 -7.55 6.15
N VAL A 52 -8.69 -7.12 7.19
CA VAL A 52 -7.74 -5.99 7.12
C VAL A 52 -6.63 -6.28 6.12
N TYR A 53 -6.02 -7.46 6.18
CA TYR A 53 -4.97 -7.88 5.25
C TYR A 53 -5.46 -7.87 3.79
N ASN A 54 -6.65 -8.42 3.54
CA ASN A 54 -7.23 -8.46 2.19
C ASN A 54 -7.52 -7.04 1.67
N ALA A 55 -8.18 -6.20 2.47
CA ALA A 55 -8.50 -4.83 2.08
C ALA A 55 -7.25 -4.01 1.75
N ILE A 56 -6.19 -4.12 2.56
CA ILE A 56 -4.92 -3.45 2.31
C ILE A 56 -4.22 -4.02 1.06
N SER A 57 -4.28 -5.34 0.88
CA SER A 57 -3.72 -5.97 -0.31
C SER A 57 -4.41 -5.52 -1.59
N ASP A 58 -5.72 -5.29 -1.54
CA ASP A 58 -6.49 -4.77 -2.68
C ASP A 58 -6.09 -3.31 -2.98
N ILE A 59 -5.93 -2.48 -1.95
CA ILE A 59 -5.39 -1.11 -2.11
C ILE A 59 -4.05 -1.11 -2.83
N PHE A 60 -3.13 -2.02 -2.46
CA PHE A 60 -1.82 -2.11 -3.12
C PHE A 60 -1.91 -2.50 -4.60
N LEU A 61 -2.94 -3.25 -5.01
CA LEU A 61 -3.14 -3.60 -6.42
C LEU A 61 -3.56 -2.38 -7.25
N ASP A 62 -4.27 -1.43 -6.63
CA ASP A 62 -4.76 -0.22 -7.29
C ASP A 62 -3.72 0.92 -7.33
N LEU A 63 -2.59 0.78 -6.63
CA LEU A 63 -1.56 1.81 -6.63
C LEU A 63 -0.81 1.88 -7.98
N PRO A 64 -0.61 3.09 -8.54
CA PRO A 64 0.15 3.26 -9.78
C PRO A 64 1.61 2.84 -9.61
N LEU A 65 2.18 2.25 -10.66
CA LEU A 65 3.60 1.82 -10.65
C LEU A 65 4.55 3.00 -10.85
N VAL A 66 4.12 4.01 -11.61
CA VAL A 66 4.95 5.13 -12.05
C VAL A 66 4.16 6.42 -11.96
N ALA A 67 4.83 7.51 -11.60
CA ALA A 67 4.34 8.87 -11.80
C ALA A 67 5.32 9.66 -12.67
N ILE A 68 4.79 10.59 -13.47
CA ILE A 68 5.59 11.54 -14.23
C ILE A 68 5.30 12.93 -13.66
N VAL A 69 6.32 13.56 -13.09
CA VAL A 69 6.25 14.92 -12.53
C VAL A 69 6.66 15.92 -13.59
N ASP A 70 5.83 16.95 -13.79
CA ASP A 70 6.02 18.04 -14.76
C ASP A 70 6.33 17.57 -16.19
N ASN A 71 5.88 16.37 -16.57
CA ASN A 71 6.18 15.72 -17.83
C ASN A 71 7.70 15.57 -18.12
N GLN A 72 8.52 15.53 -17.06
CA GLN A 72 9.98 15.54 -17.14
C GLN A 72 10.64 14.45 -16.29
N VAL A 73 10.12 14.20 -15.09
CA VAL A 73 10.75 13.30 -14.11
C VAL A 73 9.89 12.06 -13.89
N MET A 74 10.44 10.89 -14.18
CA MET A 74 9.78 9.61 -13.90
C MET A 74 10.13 9.14 -12.48
N CYS A 75 9.12 8.91 -11.65
CA CYS A 75 9.24 8.35 -10.31
C CYS A 75 8.77 6.90 -10.28
N VAL A 76 9.60 5.98 -9.80
CA VAL A 76 9.30 4.55 -9.67
C VAL A 76 10.01 3.98 -8.43
N ASN A 77 9.42 2.99 -7.76
CA ASN A 77 10.01 2.38 -6.56
C ASN A 77 11.26 1.53 -6.86
N SER A 78 11.35 0.93 -8.04
CA SER A 78 12.51 0.15 -8.49
C SER A 78 12.65 0.35 -9.99
N GLY A 79 13.85 0.69 -10.45
CA GLY A 79 14.09 1.01 -11.86
C GLY A 79 13.99 -0.20 -12.79
N LEU A 80 14.08 0.07 -14.09
CA LEU A 80 14.44 -0.90 -15.13
C LEU A 80 15.96 -1.09 -15.15
#